data_AF-A0A9D8L232-F1
#
_entry.id   AF-A0A9D8L232-F1
#
_cell.length_a   1.000
_cell.length_b   1.000
_cell.length_c   1.000
_cell.angle_alpha   90.00
_cell.angle_beta   90.00
_cell.angle_gamma   90.00
#
_symmetry.space_group_name_H-M   'P 1'
#
loop_
_entity.id
_entity.type
_entity.pdbx_description
1 polymer ?
#
loop_
_entity_poly.entity_id
_entity_poly.type
_entity_poly.pdbx_seq_one_letter_code
_entity_poly.pdbx_strand_id
1 'polypeptide(L)'
;GFVSAIDARFRVAPVTAVIVLLSPVGHQASPIDFTIDRIIEISIGSIVALAVSLVILPARAHSALTETTAAFLRQLGDFLVLVLASFTSEPDKAAVLKLQIATRRAITKLDGIAEEARRERASHLSDDPDPDPVVRTSTRVRNDIIMLARAGMAPLPAPADAKLAAPLGEVANAGRAFLAALGTSFAERTPPPSLEAFDAALRAYHAEIATLRRDGAFRPLKGDVVGRVFALGFALDQRRQNASDLADRASEFARVPAVDG
;
A
#
# COMPACT_ATOMS: atom_id res chain seq x y z
N GLY A 1 -15.60 -7.81 38.46
CA GLY A 1 -15.21 -6.51 37.86
C GLY A 1 -13.84 -6.04 38.32
N PHE A 2 -13.56 -5.97 39.63
CA PHE A 2 -12.35 -5.33 40.15
C PHE A 2 -11.08 -6.21 40.17
N VAL A 3 -11.20 -7.54 40.31
CA VAL A 3 -10.03 -8.43 40.49
C VAL A 3 -9.34 -8.80 39.16
N SER A 4 -10.05 -8.78 38.02
CA SER A 4 -9.45 -9.06 36.69
C SER A 4 -8.57 -7.94 36.13
N ALA A 5 -8.47 -6.79 36.81
CA ALA A 5 -7.62 -5.68 36.40
C ALA A 5 -6.16 -5.80 36.89
N ILE A 6 -5.89 -6.71 37.83
CA ILE A 6 -4.59 -6.80 38.52
C ILE A 6 -3.76 -7.99 38.03
N ASP A 7 -4.36 -9.09 37.56
CA ASP A 7 -3.64 -10.24 37.02
C ASP A 7 -4.43 -10.90 35.87
N ALA A 8 -3.77 -11.09 34.73
CA ALA A 8 -4.34 -11.64 33.50
C ALA A 8 -4.90 -13.06 33.67
N ARG A 9 -4.43 -13.82 34.69
CA ARG A 9 -4.94 -15.15 35.02
C ARG A 9 -6.40 -15.15 35.49
N PHE A 10 -6.92 -14.03 36.00
CA PHE A 10 -8.31 -13.89 36.45
C PHE A 10 -9.28 -13.40 35.36
N ARG A 11 -8.86 -13.27 34.09
CA ARG A 11 -9.78 -13.01 32.97
C ARG A 11 -10.62 -14.23 32.59
N VAL A 12 -10.11 -15.44 32.81
CA VAL A 12 -10.77 -16.69 32.41
C VAL A 12 -11.74 -17.18 33.49
N ALA A 13 -11.46 -16.87 34.76
CA ALA A 13 -12.23 -17.32 35.92
C ALA A 13 -13.75 -17.04 35.85
N PRO A 14 -14.24 -15.86 35.39
CA PRO A 14 -15.67 -15.63 35.25
C PRO A 14 -16.31 -16.49 34.15
N VAL A 15 -15.60 -16.74 33.06
CA VAL A 15 -16.09 -17.56 31.95
C VAL A 15 -16.17 -19.02 32.37
N THR A 16 -15.13 -19.53 33.03
CA THR A 16 -15.14 -20.89 33.61
C THR A 16 -16.25 -21.05 34.65
N ALA A 17 -16.43 -20.06 35.53
CA ALA A 17 -17.50 -20.08 36.52
C ALA A 17 -18.90 -20.09 35.88
N VAL A 18 -19.13 -19.30 34.83
CA VAL A 18 -20.40 -19.31 34.07
C VAL A 18 -20.63 -20.64 33.36
N ILE A 19 -19.60 -21.24 32.76
CA ILE A 19 -19.69 -22.56 32.11
C ILE A 19 -20.06 -23.65 33.13
N VAL A 20 -19.47 -23.61 34.33
CA VAL A 20 -19.76 -24.56 35.41
C VAL A 20 -21.15 -24.31 36.02
N LEU A 21 -21.55 -23.04 36.21
CA LEU A 21 -22.82 -22.65 36.85
C LEU A 21 -24.04 -22.82 35.93
N LEU A 22 -23.85 -22.79 34.60
CA LEU A 22 -24.91 -23.06 33.62
C LEU A 22 -25.07 -24.55 33.29
N SER A 23 -24.35 -25.44 33.97
CA SER A 23 -24.57 -26.88 33.91
C SER A 23 -26.02 -27.19 34.36
N PRO A 24 -26.88 -27.80 33.53
CA PRO A 24 -28.28 -27.99 33.89
C PRO A 24 -28.39 -29.01 35.03
N VAL A 25 -28.93 -28.59 36.17
CA VAL A 25 -29.24 -29.44 37.33
C VAL A 25 -30.53 -30.24 37.10
N GLY A 26 -30.76 -30.76 35.89
CA GLY A 26 -32.04 -31.40 35.61
C GLY A 26 -32.16 -32.07 34.27
N HIS A 27 -31.44 -33.17 34.07
CA HIS A 27 -31.89 -34.31 33.27
C HIS A 27 -31.34 -35.57 33.93
N GLN A 28 -32.12 -36.67 33.92
CA GLN A 28 -31.80 -37.95 34.55
C GLN A 28 -30.68 -38.74 33.82
N ALA A 29 -29.67 -38.03 33.29
CA ALA A 29 -28.52 -38.64 32.65
C ALA A 29 -27.44 -38.92 33.70
N SER A 30 -26.76 -40.05 33.55
CA SER A 30 -25.60 -40.38 34.40
C SER A 30 -24.58 -39.24 34.35
N PRO A 31 -23.93 -38.85 35.46
CA PRO A 31 -22.89 -37.82 35.47
C PRO A 31 -21.77 -38.06 34.45
N ILE A 32 -21.54 -39.33 34.09
CA ILE A 32 -20.58 -39.75 33.07
C ILE A 32 -21.08 -39.36 31.66
N ASP A 33 -22.36 -39.61 31.35
CA ASP A 33 -22.95 -39.30 30.04
C ASP A 33 -22.93 -37.79 29.78
N PHE A 34 -23.30 -37.00 30.79
CA PHE A 34 -23.23 -35.54 30.70
C PHE A 34 -21.80 -35.02 30.46
N THR A 35 -20.82 -35.62 31.12
CA THR A 35 -19.40 -35.25 30.96
C THR A 35 -18.92 -35.58 29.55
N ILE A 36 -19.29 -36.76 29.02
CA ILE A 36 -18.95 -37.19 27.66
C ILE A 36 -19.58 -36.24 26.63
N ASP A 37 -20.86 -35.93 26.76
CA ASP A 37 -21.56 -35.00 25.86
C ASP A 37 -20.88 -33.63 25.82
N ARG A 38 -20.49 -33.10 26.99
CA ARG A 38 -19.81 -31.80 27.07
C ARG A 38 -18.42 -31.82 26.47
N ILE A 39 -17.67 -32.90 26.65
CA ILE A 39 -16.35 -33.09 26.01
C ILE A 39 -16.51 -33.14 24.50
N ILE A 40 -17.49 -33.87 23.98
CA ILE A 40 -17.78 -33.96 22.54
C ILE A 40 -18.17 -32.59 21.99
N GLU A 41 -19.06 -31.86 22.67
CA GLU A 41 -19.50 -30.52 22.27
C GLU A 41 -18.33 -29.52 22.18
N ILE A 42 -17.50 -29.46 23.22
CA ILE A 42 -16.32 -28.56 23.26
C ILE A 42 -15.30 -28.98 22.19
N SER A 43 -15.10 -30.29 21.99
CA SER A 43 -14.17 -30.79 20.97
C SER A 43 -14.64 -30.43 19.57
N ILE A 44 -15.93 -30.58 19.26
CA ILE A 44 -16.52 -30.16 17.98
C ILE A 44 -16.37 -28.65 17.81
N GLY A 45 -16.72 -27.85 18.82
CA GLY A 45 -16.57 -26.39 18.76
C GLY A 45 -15.12 -25.96 18.52
N SER A 46 -14.14 -26.63 19.15
CA SER A 46 -12.72 -26.36 18.98
C SER A 46 -12.23 -26.75 17.59
N ILE A 47 -12.66 -27.90 17.06
CA ILE A 47 -12.32 -28.35 15.70
C ILE A 47 -12.91 -27.41 14.66
N VAL A 48 -14.18 -26.99 14.82
CA VAL A 48 -14.82 -26.03 13.92
C VAL A 48 -14.11 -24.68 13.99
N ALA A 49 -13.78 -24.19 15.19
CA ALA A 49 -13.03 -22.95 15.36
C ALA A 49 -11.64 -23.03 14.70
N LEU A 50 -10.94 -24.17 14.85
CA LEU A 50 -9.66 -24.42 14.19
C LEU A 50 -9.83 -24.44 12.67
N ALA A 51 -10.81 -25.18 12.14
CA ALA A 51 -11.09 -25.25 10.71
C ALA A 51 -11.43 -23.88 10.11
N VAL A 52 -12.29 -23.10 10.79
CA VAL A 52 -12.61 -21.72 10.40
C VAL A 52 -11.37 -20.84 10.46
N SER A 53 -10.54 -20.95 11.50
CA SER A 53 -9.27 -20.21 11.60
C SER A 53 -8.30 -20.57 10.48
N LEU A 54 -8.20 -21.85 10.12
CA LEU A 54 -7.29 -22.33 9.07
C LEU A 54 -7.79 -22.01 7.65
N VAL A 55 -9.10 -21.83 7.43
CA VAL A 55 -9.67 -21.59 6.08
C VAL A 55 -10.00 -20.12 5.85
N ILE A 56 -10.57 -19.43 6.83
CA ILE A 56 -11.09 -18.05 6.67
C ILE A 56 -10.04 -17.00 7.01
N LEU A 57 -9.21 -17.23 8.04
CA LEU A 57 -8.19 -16.26 8.46
C LEU A 57 -7.13 -16.02 7.36
N PRO A 58 -6.50 -17.04 6.74
CA PRO A 58 -5.48 -16.82 5.71
C PRO A 58 -5.99 -16.12 4.45
N ALA A 59 -7.25 -16.34 4.07
CA ALA A 59 -7.86 -15.60 2.98
C ALA A 59 -7.97 -14.09 3.26
N ARG A 60 -7.98 -13.68 4.54
CA ARG A 60 -8.21 -12.29 4.94
C ARG A 60 -6.96 -11.43 4.93
N ALA A 61 -5.81 -11.87 5.47
CA ALA A 61 -4.66 -10.97 5.57
C ALA A 61 -4.09 -10.63 4.19
N HIS A 62 -4.05 -11.59 3.26
CA HIS A 62 -3.59 -11.33 1.91
C HIS A 62 -4.56 -10.46 1.09
N SER A 63 -5.88 -10.72 1.16
CA SER A 63 -6.87 -9.82 0.52
C SER A 63 -6.78 -8.41 1.10
N ALA A 64 -6.60 -8.30 2.43
CA ALA A 64 -6.39 -7.02 3.07
C ALA A 64 -5.09 -6.33 2.62
N LEU A 65 -4.03 -7.10 2.32
CA LEU A 65 -2.75 -6.60 1.82
C LEU A 65 -2.92 -5.99 0.43
N THR A 66 -3.54 -6.72 -0.50
CA THR A 66 -3.73 -6.25 -1.88
C THR A 66 -4.69 -5.06 -1.94
N GLU A 67 -5.78 -5.08 -1.20
CA GLU A 67 -6.74 -3.96 -1.10
C GLU A 67 -6.11 -2.72 -0.46
N THR A 68 -5.33 -2.89 0.61
CA THR A 68 -4.65 -1.77 1.27
C THR A 68 -3.56 -1.18 0.38
N THR A 69 -2.82 -2.03 -0.33
CA THR A 69 -1.86 -1.60 -1.36
C THR A 69 -2.59 -0.80 -2.44
N ALA A 70 -3.70 -1.30 -2.98
CA ALA A 70 -4.48 -0.62 -4.00
C ALA A 70 -4.95 0.78 -3.57
N ALA A 71 -5.49 0.89 -2.36
CA ALA A 71 -5.90 2.17 -1.79
C ALA A 71 -4.70 3.13 -1.60
N PHE A 72 -3.56 2.60 -1.17
CA PHE A 72 -2.34 3.38 -0.99
C PHE A 72 -1.80 3.93 -2.32
N LEU A 73 -1.78 3.12 -3.40
CA LEU A 73 -1.29 3.56 -4.71
C LEU A 73 -2.17 4.67 -5.31
N ARG A 74 -3.49 4.61 -5.13
CA ARG A 74 -4.39 5.71 -5.51
C ARG A 74 -4.04 7.01 -4.78
N GLN A 75 -3.79 6.95 -3.47
CA GLN A 75 -3.36 8.11 -2.69
C GLN A 75 -2.00 8.66 -3.14
N LEU A 76 -1.06 7.80 -3.52
CA LEU A 76 0.23 8.23 -4.08
C LEU A 76 0.06 8.91 -5.45
N GLY A 77 -0.87 8.44 -6.28
CA GLY A 77 -1.22 9.09 -7.54
C GLY A 77 -1.74 10.51 -7.35
N ASP A 78 -2.67 10.71 -6.40
CA ASP A 78 -3.18 12.05 -6.08
C ASP A 78 -2.09 12.95 -5.49
N PHE A 79 -1.21 12.38 -4.64
CA PHE A 79 -0.09 13.13 -4.06
C PHE A 79 0.92 13.58 -5.12
N LEU A 80 1.20 12.73 -6.12
CA LEU A 80 2.07 13.10 -7.23
C LEU A 80 1.55 14.33 -7.99
N VAL A 81 0.26 14.35 -8.32
CA VAL A 81 -0.33 15.46 -9.10
C VAL A 81 -0.13 16.78 -8.38
N LEU A 82 -0.42 16.80 -7.08
CA LEU A 82 -0.24 17.99 -6.27
C LEU A 82 1.23 18.44 -6.20
N VAL A 83 2.15 17.48 -6.06
CA VAL A 83 3.60 17.77 -5.97
C VAL A 83 4.14 18.31 -7.28
N LEU A 84 3.79 17.72 -8.43
CA LEU A 84 4.30 18.19 -9.72
C LEU A 84 3.69 19.53 -10.13
N ALA A 85 2.42 19.80 -9.77
CA ALA A 85 1.82 21.12 -9.96
C ALA A 85 2.57 22.23 -9.18
N SER A 86 3.19 21.89 -8.03
CA SER A 86 3.94 22.83 -7.19
C SER A 86 5.22 23.36 -7.85
N PHE A 87 5.69 22.73 -8.93
CA PHE A 87 6.83 23.22 -9.70
C PHE A 87 6.46 24.34 -10.67
N THR A 88 5.18 24.57 -10.95
CA THR A 88 4.73 25.58 -11.92
C THR A 88 3.68 26.55 -11.37
N SER A 89 3.12 26.24 -10.20
CA SER A 89 2.13 27.04 -9.51
C SER A 89 2.43 27.08 -8.01
N GLU A 90 1.92 28.07 -7.31
CA GLU A 90 2.12 28.17 -5.86
C GLU A 90 1.58 26.91 -5.14
N PRO A 91 2.40 26.25 -4.30
CA PRO A 91 2.01 25.00 -3.66
C PRO A 91 0.90 25.21 -2.62
N ASP A 92 -0.15 24.40 -2.69
CA ASP A 92 -1.05 24.20 -1.55
C ASP A 92 -0.35 23.36 -0.48
N LYS A 93 0.40 24.06 0.39
CA LYS A 93 1.19 23.46 1.48
C LYS A 93 0.31 22.63 2.44
N ALA A 94 -0.94 23.04 2.65
CA ALA A 94 -1.87 22.34 3.54
C ALA A 94 -2.31 21.01 2.92
N ALA A 95 -2.67 20.99 1.63
CA ALA A 95 -2.99 19.76 0.92
C ALA A 95 -1.78 18.81 0.82
N VAL A 96 -0.58 19.34 0.56
CA VAL A 96 0.66 18.56 0.52
C VAL A 96 0.92 17.89 1.87
N LEU A 97 0.84 18.65 2.97
CA LEU A 97 1.02 18.13 4.33
C LEU A 97 -0.03 17.06 4.66
N LYS A 98 -1.30 17.30 4.30
CA LYS A 98 -2.41 16.35 4.52
C LYS A 98 -2.12 15.01 3.84
N LEU A 99 -1.69 15.02 2.58
CA LEU A 99 -1.35 13.80 1.85
C LEU A 99 -0.07 13.13 2.37
N GLN A 100 0.93 13.89 2.82
CA GLN A 100 2.13 13.32 3.47
C GLN A 100 1.79 12.55 4.75
N ILE A 101 0.90 13.10 5.59
CA ILE A 101 0.41 12.44 6.81
C ILE A 101 -0.43 11.22 6.46
N ALA A 102 -1.36 11.35 5.50
CA ALA A 102 -2.21 10.25 5.06
C ALA A 102 -1.38 9.07 4.52
N THR A 103 -0.41 9.33 3.65
CA THR A 103 0.48 8.31 3.09
C THR A 103 1.38 7.68 4.15
N ARG A 104 1.81 8.44 5.18
CA ARG A 104 2.56 7.85 6.31
C ARG A 104 1.70 6.85 7.07
N ARG A 105 0.46 7.23 7.40
CA ARG A 105 -0.49 6.35 8.10
C ARG A 105 -0.81 5.11 7.27
N ALA A 106 -0.98 5.27 5.96
CA ALA A 106 -1.25 4.16 5.05
C ALA A 106 -0.08 3.16 5.00
N ILE A 107 1.18 3.62 4.96
CA ILE A 107 2.34 2.71 5.08
C ILE A 107 2.34 1.97 6.40
N THR A 108 2.11 2.65 7.53
CA THR A 108 2.08 1.97 8.84
C THR A 108 0.96 0.91 8.90
N LYS A 109 -0.19 1.18 8.28
CA LYS A 109 -1.26 0.19 8.14
C LYS A 109 -0.83 -0.98 7.26
N LEU A 110 -0.22 -0.70 6.11
CA LEU A 110 0.24 -1.71 5.15
C LEU A 110 1.28 -2.64 5.79
N ASP A 111 2.23 -2.07 6.54
CA ASP A 111 3.25 -2.80 7.30
C ASP A 111 2.61 -3.75 8.33
N GLY A 112 1.64 -3.25 9.11
CA GLY A 112 0.91 -4.08 10.07
C GLY A 112 0.13 -5.24 9.44
N ILE A 113 -0.38 -5.09 8.21
CA ILE A 113 -1.03 -6.17 7.46
C ILE A 113 0.00 -7.14 6.90
N ALA A 114 1.13 -6.65 6.41
CA ALA A 114 2.23 -7.48 5.93
C ALA A 114 2.82 -8.36 7.04
N GLU A 115 2.88 -7.86 8.28
CA GLU A 115 3.26 -8.66 9.45
C GLU A 115 2.34 -9.88 9.65
N GLU A 116 1.03 -9.72 9.43
CA GLU A 116 0.08 -10.84 9.50
C GLU A 116 0.28 -11.81 8.33
N ALA A 117 0.36 -11.29 7.10
CA ALA A 117 0.60 -12.11 5.91
C ALA A 117 1.92 -12.91 6.03
N ARG A 118 2.96 -12.34 6.66
CA ARG A 118 4.21 -13.06 6.92
C ARG A 118 4.03 -14.19 7.93
N ARG A 119 3.25 -13.98 8.99
CA ARG A 119 2.93 -15.02 9.98
C ARG A 119 2.16 -16.17 9.34
N GLU A 120 1.19 -15.87 8.49
CA GLU A 120 0.41 -16.88 7.76
C GLU A 120 1.31 -17.72 6.84
N ARG A 121 2.20 -17.09 6.08
CA ARG A 121 3.16 -17.80 5.23
C ARG A 121 4.13 -18.67 6.03
N ALA A 122 4.65 -18.15 7.15
CA ALA A 122 5.57 -18.89 8.03
C ALA A 122 4.91 -20.10 8.72
N SER A 123 3.59 -20.07 8.88
CA SER A 123 2.79 -21.18 9.44
C SER A 123 2.19 -22.09 8.36
N HIS A 124 2.60 -21.94 7.10
CA HIS A 124 2.10 -22.69 5.95
C HIS A 124 0.57 -22.59 5.76
N LEU A 125 -0.03 -21.48 6.21
CA LEU A 125 -1.46 -21.21 6.05
C LEU A 125 -1.80 -20.56 4.69
N SER A 126 -0.79 -20.08 3.96
CA SER A 126 -0.94 -19.49 2.63
C SER A 126 0.31 -19.72 1.77
N ASP A 127 0.09 -20.00 0.48
CA ASP A 127 1.13 -20.10 -0.56
C ASP A 127 1.38 -18.77 -1.28
N ASP A 128 0.67 -17.70 -0.90
CA ASP A 128 0.78 -16.40 -1.55
C ASP A 128 2.19 -15.79 -1.45
N PRO A 129 2.59 -14.92 -2.41
CA PRO A 129 3.93 -14.35 -2.46
C PRO A 129 4.33 -13.60 -1.19
N ASP A 130 5.64 -13.43 -1.00
CA ASP A 130 6.21 -12.66 0.11
C ASP A 130 5.66 -11.21 0.12
N PRO A 131 5.09 -10.74 1.24
CA PRO A 131 4.57 -9.38 1.35
C PRO A 131 5.68 -8.31 1.47
N ASP A 132 6.87 -8.65 1.96
CA ASP A 132 7.92 -7.67 2.29
C ASP A 132 8.41 -6.87 1.06
N PRO A 133 8.61 -7.49 -0.12
CA PRO A 133 8.94 -6.75 -1.33
C PRO A 133 7.90 -5.69 -1.71
N VAL A 134 6.61 -5.93 -1.50
CA VAL A 134 5.53 -4.96 -1.79
C VAL A 134 5.60 -3.76 -0.84
N VAL A 135 5.77 -4.00 0.46
CA VAL A 135 5.91 -2.93 1.46
C VAL A 135 7.13 -2.06 1.15
N ARG A 136 8.26 -2.71 0.83
CA ARG A 136 9.52 -2.03 0.54
C ARG A 136 9.44 -1.16 -0.71
N THR A 137 8.95 -1.69 -1.83
CA THR A 137 8.83 -0.92 -3.08
C THR A 137 7.77 0.18 -2.97
N SER A 138 6.64 -0.09 -2.31
CA SER A 138 5.62 0.92 -2.00
C SER A 138 6.17 2.08 -1.16
N THR A 139 6.99 1.78 -0.15
CA THR A 139 7.68 2.79 0.66
C THR A 139 8.67 3.61 -0.17
N ARG A 140 9.39 2.96 -1.07
CA ARG A 140 10.34 3.63 -1.96
C ARG A 140 9.64 4.61 -2.91
N VAL A 141 8.58 4.19 -3.58
CA VAL A 141 7.76 5.06 -4.46
C VAL A 141 7.21 6.28 -3.69
N ARG A 142 6.72 6.08 -2.45
CA ARG A 142 6.29 7.21 -1.61
C ARG A 142 7.45 8.17 -1.31
N ASN A 143 8.61 7.64 -0.95
CA ASN A 143 9.76 8.47 -0.59
C ASN A 143 10.24 9.29 -1.77
N ASP A 144 10.17 8.78 -3.01
CA ASP A 144 10.47 9.55 -4.21
C ASP A 144 9.52 10.76 -4.34
N ILE A 145 8.21 10.56 -4.11
CA ILE A 145 7.23 11.67 -4.14
C ILE A 145 7.50 12.68 -3.02
N ILE A 146 7.97 12.25 -1.84
CA ILE A 146 8.38 13.15 -0.77
C ILE A 146 9.63 13.95 -1.16
N MET A 147 10.60 13.33 -1.83
CA MET A 147 11.77 14.05 -2.34
C MET A 147 11.36 15.09 -3.38
N LEU A 148 10.45 14.75 -4.29
CA LEU A 148 9.86 15.69 -5.25
C LEU A 148 9.13 16.84 -4.52
N ALA A 149 8.34 16.55 -3.49
CA ALA A 149 7.64 17.57 -2.71
C ALA A 149 8.60 18.55 -2.02
N ARG A 150 9.75 18.06 -1.53
CA ARG A 150 10.80 18.90 -0.94
C ARG A 150 11.53 19.74 -1.99
N ALA A 151 11.69 19.23 -3.21
CA ALA A 151 12.27 20.00 -4.32
C ALA A 151 11.30 21.05 -4.90
N GLY A 152 9.99 20.77 -4.83
CA GLY A 152 8.89 21.61 -5.29
C GLY A 152 8.37 22.62 -4.26
N MET A 153 9.19 23.05 -3.29
CA MET A 153 8.77 24.03 -2.26
C MET A 153 8.48 25.43 -2.82
N ALA A 154 8.93 25.71 -4.03
CA ALA A 154 8.65 26.93 -4.77
C ALA A 154 8.58 26.62 -6.26
N PRO A 155 7.76 27.35 -7.04
CA PRO A 155 7.74 27.23 -8.49
C PRO A 155 9.12 27.40 -9.11
N LEU A 156 9.29 26.81 -10.30
CA LEU A 156 10.40 27.11 -11.17
C LEU A 156 10.29 28.57 -11.63
N PRO A 157 11.39 29.29 -11.87
CA PRO A 157 11.32 30.64 -12.40
C PRO A 157 11.03 30.65 -13.90
N ALA A 158 10.49 31.76 -14.39
CA ALA A 158 10.30 31.99 -15.81
C ALA A 158 11.64 31.93 -16.58
N PRO A 159 11.65 31.35 -17.80
CA PRO A 159 10.50 30.82 -18.54
C PRO A 159 10.19 29.33 -18.26
N ALA A 160 10.88 28.69 -17.31
CA ALA A 160 10.80 27.24 -17.10
C ALA A 160 9.46 26.79 -16.53
N ASP A 161 8.81 27.58 -15.68
CA ASP A 161 7.45 27.32 -15.18
C ASP A 161 6.43 27.16 -16.31
N ALA A 162 6.31 28.16 -17.18
CA ALA A 162 5.30 28.20 -18.25
C ALA A 162 5.56 27.11 -19.29
N LYS A 163 6.82 26.85 -19.62
CA LYS A 163 7.21 25.83 -20.61
C LYS A 163 7.07 24.41 -20.09
N LEU A 164 7.28 24.19 -18.79
CA LEU A 164 7.21 22.85 -18.18
C LEU A 164 5.86 22.52 -17.56
N ALA A 165 4.92 23.46 -17.46
CA ALA A 165 3.59 23.23 -16.90
C ALA A 165 2.85 22.08 -17.59
N ALA A 166 2.77 22.10 -18.92
CA ALA A 166 2.11 21.05 -19.68
C ALA A 166 2.84 19.68 -19.56
N PRO A 167 4.16 19.57 -19.85
CA PRO A 167 4.88 18.31 -19.69
C PRO A 167 4.82 17.73 -18.27
N LEU A 168 4.92 18.56 -17.23
CA LEU A 168 4.82 18.09 -15.84
C LEU A 168 3.39 17.64 -15.50
N GLY A 169 2.37 18.31 -16.03
CA GLY A 169 0.98 17.88 -15.92
C GLY A 169 0.71 16.52 -16.58
N GLU A 170 1.29 16.28 -17.75
CA GLU A 170 1.20 15.00 -18.45
C GLU A 170 1.89 13.87 -17.66
N VAL A 171 3.12 14.12 -17.18
CA VAL A 171 3.85 13.17 -16.32
C VAL A 171 3.07 12.86 -15.05
N ALA A 172 2.46 13.86 -14.43
CA ALA A 172 1.61 13.71 -13.25
C ALA A 172 0.38 12.84 -13.53
N ASN A 173 -0.34 13.12 -14.60
CA ASN A 173 -1.57 12.40 -14.93
C ASN A 173 -1.28 10.96 -15.38
N ALA A 174 -0.25 10.73 -16.20
CA ALA A 174 0.16 9.40 -16.60
C ALA A 174 0.65 8.58 -15.39
N GLY A 175 1.44 9.18 -14.51
CA GLY A 175 1.90 8.53 -13.28
C GLY A 175 0.77 8.21 -12.30
N ARG A 176 -0.24 9.08 -12.18
CA ARG A 176 -1.45 8.84 -11.38
C ARG A 176 -2.29 7.70 -11.97
N ALA A 177 -2.52 7.72 -13.27
CA ALA A 177 -3.28 6.68 -13.97
C ALA A 177 -2.60 5.32 -13.83
N PHE A 178 -1.28 5.26 -14.00
CA PHE A 178 -0.49 4.04 -13.82
C PHE A 178 -0.62 3.49 -12.39
N LEU A 179 -0.43 4.33 -11.35
CA LEU A 179 -0.53 3.88 -9.95
C LEU A 179 -1.95 3.41 -9.60
N ALA A 180 -2.98 4.07 -10.12
CA ALA A 180 -4.37 3.66 -9.92
C ALA A 180 -4.64 2.30 -10.58
N ALA A 181 -4.24 2.12 -11.84
CA ALA A 181 -4.38 0.86 -12.57
C ALA A 181 -3.58 -0.28 -11.92
N LEU A 182 -2.36 0.00 -11.45
CA LEU A 182 -1.55 -0.97 -10.71
C LEU A 182 -2.20 -1.38 -9.39
N GLY A 183 -2.86 -0.44 -8.70
CA GLY A 183 -3.67 -0.74 -7.54
C GLY A 183 -4.84 -1.67 -7.88
N THR A 184 -5.52 -1.47 -9.01
CA THR A 184 -6.53 -2.39 -9.52
C THR A 184 -5.94 -3.78 -9.78
N SER A 185 -4.78 -3.87 -10.43
CA SER A 185 -4.09 -5.15 -10.66
C SER A 185 -3.78 -5.91 -9.38
N PHE A 186 -3.34 -5.23 -8.31
CA PHE A 186 -3.17 -5.86 -7.00
C PHE A 186 -4.50 -6.42 -6.45
N ALA A 187 -5.56 -5.59 -6.44
CA ALA A 187 -6.85 -5.97 -5.87
C ALA A 187 -7.51 -7.12 -6.64
N GLU A 188 -7.44 -7.10 -7.97
CA GLU A 188 -8.07 -8.09 -8.85
C GLU A 188 -7.14 -9.27 -9.18
N ARG A 189 -5.89 -9.22 -8.73
CA ARG A 189 -4.84 -10.22 -9.03
C ARG A 189 -4.66 -10.46 -10.52
N THR A 190 -4.66 -9.38 -11.30
CA THR A 190 -4.44 -9.39 -12.75
C THR A 190 -3.02 -8.90 -13.08
N PRO A 191 -2.50 -9.16 -14.30
CA PRO A 191 -1.20 -8.63 -14.71
C PRO A 191 -1.10 -7.11 -14.55
N PRO A 192 0.10 -6.56 -14.28
CA PRO A 192 0.29 -5.12 -14.14
C PRO A 192 -0.01 -4.37 -15.45
N PRO A 193 -0.43 -3.10 -15.36
CA PRO A 193 -0.64 -2.27 -16.55
C PRO A 193 0.70 -1.93 -17.24
N SER A 194 0.62 -1.59 -18.52
CA SER A 194 1.79 -1.08 -19.27
C SER A 194 2.28 0.27 -18.72
N LEU A 195 3.61 0.46 -18.74
CA LEU A 195 4.28 1.74 -18.42
C LEU A 195 4.33 2.70 -19.61
N GLU A 196 3.90 2.30 -20.80
CA GLU A 196 4.12 3.02 -22.06
C GLU A 196 3.68 4.49 -22.02
N ALA A 197 2.50 4.77 -21.47
CA ALA A 197 1.99 6.14 -21.35
C ALA A 197 2.84 7.00 -20.39
N PHE A 198 3.32 6.41 -19.30
CA PHE A 198 4.19 7.10 -18.36
C PHE A 198 5.58 7.36 -18.98
N ASP A 199 6.12 6.38 -19.69
CA ASP A 199 7.38 6.51 -20.42
C ASP A 199 7.29 7.56 -21.55
N ALA A 200 6.16 7.62 -22.25
CA ALA A 200 5.92 8.64 -23.27
C ALA A 200 5.90 10.06 -22.67
N ALA A 201 5.21 10.25 -21.55
CA ALA A 201 5.18 11.54 -20.85
C ALA A 201 6.56 11.96 -20.34
N LEU A 202 7.36 11.03 -19.81
CA LEU A 202 8.73 11.31 -19.39
C LEU A 202 9.65 11.67 -20.57
N ARG A 203 9.53 10.97 -21.69
CA ARG A 203 10.26 11.33 -22.92
C ARG A 203 9.89 12.73 -23.41
N ALA A 204 8.62 13.09 -23.38
CA ALA A 204 8.15 14.43 -23.76
C ALA A 204 8.73 15.51 -22.83
N TYR A 205 8.70 15.28 -21.52
CA TYR A 205 9.34 16.16 -20.53
C TYR A 205 10.84 16.35 -20.81
N HIS A 206 11.59 15.27 -21.01
CA HIS A 206 13.03 15.34 -21.29
C HIS A 206 13.33 16.05 -22.63
N ALA A 207 12.47 15.86 -23.64
CA ALA A 207 12.58 16.56 -24.92
C ALA A 207 12.38 18.08 -24.77
N GLU A 208 11.43 18.51 -23.94
CA GLU A 208 11.22 19.93 -23.66
C GLU A 208 12.43 20.54 -22.93
N ILE A 209 12.98 19.85 -21.92
CA ILE A 209 14.22 20.25 -21.24
C ILE A 209 15.38 20.39 -22.24
N ALA A 210 15.52 19.45 -23.17
CA ALA A 210 16.55 19.50 -24.20
C ALA A 210 16.37 20.69 -25.15
N THR A 211 15.13 21.06 -25.49
CA THR A 211 14.81 22.25 -26.29
C THR A 211 15.15 23.54 -25.55
N LEU A 212 14.70 23.69 -24.29
CA LEU A 212 15.04 24.86 -23.46
C LEU A 212 16.55 25.06 -23.30
N ARG A 213 17.30 23.96 -23.19
CA ARG A 213 18.77 24.00 -23.16
C ARG A 213 19.36 24.46 -24.49
N ARG A 214 18.90 23.92 -25.62
CA ARG A 214 19.38 24.30 -26.97
C ARG A 214 19.12 25.76 -27.27
N ASP A 215 17.95 26.26 -26.91
CA ASP A 215 17.52 27.64 -27.15
C ASP A 215 18.20 28.63 -26.19
N GLY A 216 18.98 28.14 -25.22
CA GLY A 216 19.69 28.97 -24.25
C GLY A 216 18.78 29.59 -23.19
N ALA A 217 17.54 29.09 -23.01
CA ALA A 217 16.57 29.61 -22.05
C ALA A 217 17.06 29.52 -20.59
N PHE A 218 18.02 28.65 -20.31
CA PHE A 218 18.66 28.51 -19.00
C PHE A 218 19.88 29.41 -18.79
N ARG A 219 20.44 30.04 -19.84
CA ARG A 219 21.61 30.95 -19.73
C ARG A 219 21.41 32.14 -18.77
N PRO A 220 20.23 32.80 -18.71
CA PRO A 220 20.02 33.91 -17.78
C PRO A 220 19.70 33.44 -16.35
N LEU A 221 19.48 32.14 -16.14
CA LEU A 221 19.13 31.58 -14.83
C LEU A 221 20.39 31.33 -14.00
N LYS A 222 20.24 31.45 -12.67
CA LYS A 222 21.30 31.06 -11.73
C LYS A 222 21.54 29.55 -11.78
N GLY A 223 22.78 29.12 -11.50
CA GLY A 223 23.17 27.71 -11.61
C GLY A 223 22.39 26.76 -10.69
N ASP A 224 21.97 27.23 -9.51
CA ASP A 224 21.12 26.49 -8.58
C ASP A 224 19.73 26.20 -9.17
N VAL A 225 19.13 27.15 -9.88
CA VAL A 225 17.86 26.99 -10.60
C VAL A 225 17.99 25.95 -11.69
N VAL A 226 19.05 26.04 -12.50
CA VAL A 226 19.31 25.07 -13.58
C VAL A 226 19.51 23.67 -12.98
N GLY A 227 20.25 23.57 -11.88
CA GLY A 227 20.42 22.33 -11.12
C GLY A 227 19.10 21.73 -10.64
N ARG A 228 18.16 22.54 -10.14
CA ARG A 228 16.81 22.07 -9.72
C ARG A 228 16.03 21.43 -10.86
N VAL A 229 16.10 22.00 -12.06
CA VAL A 229 15.40 21.48 -13.25
C VAL A 229 15.95 20.11 -13.66
N PHE A 230 17.27 19.94 -13.70
CA PHE A 230 17.88 18.63 -14.01
C PHE A 230 17.67 17.60 -12.90
N ALA A 231 17.75 18.02 -11.63
CA ALA A 231 17.46 17.16 -10.49
C ALA A 231 16.02 16.65 -10.50
N LEU A 232 15.06 17.46 -10.97
CA LEU A 232 13.68 17.03 -11.17
C LEU A 232 13.58 15.90 -12.20
N GLY A 233 14.22 16.02 -13.37
CA GLY A 233 14.24 14.97 -14.37
C GLY A 233 14.80 13.64 -13.83
N PHE A 234 15.94 13.70 -13.14
CA PHE A 234 16.52 12.52 -12.50
C PHE A 234 15.57 11.89 -11.46
N ALA A 235 14.92 12.71 -10.63
CA ALA A 235 13.98 12.21 -9.63
C ALA A 235 12.74 11.55 -10.27
N LEU A 236 12.28 12.04 -11.43
CA LEU A 236 11.21 11.44 -12.20
C LEU A 236 11.61 10.08 -12.80
N ASP A 237 12.84 9.96 -13.32
CA ASP A 237 13.37 8.70 -13.85
C ASP A 237 13.54 7.64 -12.75
N GLN A 238 14.11 8.03 -11.61
CA GLN A 238 14.26 7.15 -10.44
C GLN A 238 12.89 6.65 -9.96
N ARG A 239 11.89 7.54 -9.95
CA ARG A 239 10.52 7.18 -9.59
C ARG A 239 9.89 6.21 -10.59
N ARG A 240 10.10 6.41 -11.89
CA ARG A 240 9.69 5.44 -12.92
C ARG A 240 10.28 4.06 -12.64
N GLN A 241 11.57 4.00 -12.28
CA GLN A 241 12.22 2.71 -12.01
C GLN A 241 11.55 2.03 -10.81
N ASN A 242 11.32 2.77 -9.74
CA ASN A 242 10.66 2.22 -8.55
C ASN A 242 9.19 1.83 -8.79
N ALA A 243 8.50 2.50 -9.72
CA ALA A 243 7.17 2.13 -10.17
C ALA A 243 7.19 0.83 -11.00
N SER A 244 8.21 0.62 -11.83
CA SER A 244 8.45 -0.64 -12.54
C SER A 244 8.76 -1.78 -11.57
N ASP A 245 9.66 -1.56 -10.60
CA ASP A 245 9.98 -2.55 -9.56
C ASP A 245 8.73 -2.98 -8.79
N LEU A 246 7.76 -2.07 -8.58
CA LEU A 246 6.49 -2.37 -7.92
C LEU A 246 5.52 -3.12 -8.85
N ALA A 247 5.53 -2.83 -10.15
CA ALA A 247 4.77 -3.60 -11.13
C ALA A 247 5.24 -5.06 -11.22
N ASP A 248 6.55 -5.30 -11.11
CA ASP A 248 7.10 -6.65 -11.01
C ASP A 248 6.53 -7.38 -9.77
N ARG A 249 6.41 -6.67 -8.63
CA ARG A 249 5.76 -7.24 -7.44
C ARG A 249 4.28 -7.52 -7.67
N ALA A 250 3.55 -6.67 -8.38
CA ALA A 250 2.16 -6.96 -8.72
C ALA A 250 2.04 -8.21 -9.61
N SER A 251 2.98 -8.42 -10.53
CA SER A 251 3.02 -9.61 -11.38
C SER A 251 3.19 -10.90 -10.59
N GLU A 252 3.92 -10.89 -9.47
CA GLU A 252 4.06 -12.05 -8.57
C GLU A 252 2.72 -12.44 -7.92
N PHE A 253 1.83 -11.47 -7.73
CA PHE A 253 0.51 -11.66 -7.11
C PHE A 253 -0.58 -12.01 -8.13
N ALA A 254 -0.31 -11.80 -9.42
CA ALA A 254 -1.26 -12.07 -10.50
C ALA A 254 -1.54 -13.57 -10.58
N ARG A 255 -2.83 -13.92 -10.68
CA ARG A 255 -3.24 -15.30 -10.98
C ARG A 255 -3.28 -15.45 -12.48
N VAL A 256 -2.29 -16.15 -13.06
CA VAL A 256 -2.35 -16.52 -14.47
C VAL A 256 -3.53 -17.49 -14.63
N PRO A 257 -4.53 -17.22 -15.49
CA PRO A 257 -5.58 -18.20 -15.75
C PRO A 257 -4.93 -19.49 -16.24
N ALA A 258 -5.35 -20.62 -15.69
CA ALA A 258 -4.92 -21.93 -16.19
C ALA A 258 -5.20 -21.95 -17.69
N VAL A 259 -4.16 -22.16 -18.49
CA VAL A 259 -4.34 -22.45 -19.91
C VAL A 259 -4.96 -23.84 -19.94
N ASP A 260 -6.28 -23.91 -20.15
CA ASP A 260 -6.96 -25.16 -20.44
C ASP A 260 -6.30 -25.73 -21.70
N GLY A 261 -5.60 -26.86 -21.52
CA GLY A 261 -4.93 -27.61 -22.60
C GLY A 261 -5.89 -28.48 -23.39
#